data_AF-A0A8H7DA91-F1
#
_entry.id   AF-A0A8H7DA91-F1
#
_cell.length_a   1.000
_cell.length_b   1.000
_cell.length_c   1.000
_cell.angle_alpha   90.00
_cell.angle_beta   90.00
_cell.angle_gamma   90.00
#
_symmetry.space_group_name_H-M   'P 1'
#
loop_
_entity.id
_entity.type
_entity.pdbx_description
1 polymer ?
#
loop_
_entity_poly.entity_id
_entity_poly.type
_entity_poly.pdbx_seq_one_letter_code
_entity_poly.pdbx_strand_id
1 'polypeptide(L)'
;MSTELVALHNYILVGLTTSGAALTAALLSMFLCMAINLPLVLGQKVTGQRMEKYYVFGTSFVSLMTTVIPWASGILGWNVANQVCWYRSLDPETTFRWLLGTETFWVLLACIGEVVAFFTIVGYLISYEFESRYYRSNTQLRSNSSASSPHPGSTILKFRNIVLRIALYPLVSCFLNISGASLDLYQWKHPEQTDLNMALNLADLAIYAARPLIYGLLAATDPSFIHALGELRNDVSSHSNNSNGIQRTDACFTTVLELASQSEHEIFGNLQAEDLHQGETGPSQTEMKDIVSQI
;
A
#
# COMPACT_ATOMS: atom_id res chain seq x y z
N MET A 1 4.25 3.32 -49.99
CA MET A 1 5.17 3.74 -48.91
C MET A 1 4.44 4.32 -47.70
N SER A 2 3.29 4.96 -47.86
CA SER A 2 2.49 5.50 -46.73
C SER A 2 1.83 4.43 -45.84
N THR A 3 1.43 3.28 -46.38
CA THR A 3 0.73 2.23 -45.63
C THR A 3 1.60 1.52 -44.60
N GLU A 4 2.87 1.25 -44.91
CA GLU A 4 3.78 0.59 -43.97
C GLU A 4 4.24 1.51 -42.83
N LEU A 5 4.41 2.81 -43.12
CA LEU A 5 4.73 3.80 -42.09
C LEU A 5 3.58 3.97 -41.09
N VAL A 6 2.33 3.98 -41.58
CA VAL A 6 1.13 4.02 -40.73
C VAL A 6 1.01 2.73 -39.91
N ALA A 7 1.31 1.57 -40.50
CA ALA A 7 1.33 0.31 -39.76
C ALA A 7 2.38 0.34 -38.64
N LEU A 8 3.62 0.77 -38.92
CA LEU A 8 4.68 0.86 -37.93
C LEU A 8 4.34 1.84 -36.80
N HIS A 9 3.79 3.01 -37.14
CA HIS A 9 3.35 3.99 -36.15
C HIS A 9 2.25 3.42 -35.24
N ASN A 10 1.27 2.73 -35.82
CA ASN A 10 0.23 2.05 -35.04
C ASN A 10 0.83 0.96 -34.15
N TYR A 11 1.78 0.15 -34.62
CA TYR A 11 2.45 -0.86 -33.78
C TYR A 11 3.19 -0.26 -32.59
N ILE A 12 3.86 0.87 -32.77
CA ILE A 12 4.55 1.57 -31.67
C ILE A 12 3.54 2.12 -30.67
N LEU A 13 2.45 2.73 -31.13
CA LEU A 13 1.37 3.21 -30.27
C LEU A 13 0.69 2.07 -29.49
N VAL A 14 0.43 0.93 -30.15
CA VAL A 14 -0.08 -0.29 -29.50
C VAL A 14 0.87 -0.74 -28.39
N GLY A 15 2.17 -0.81 -28.70
CA GLY A 15 3.21 -1.19 -27.74
C GLY A 15 3.24 -0.23 -26.54
N LEU A 16 3.07 1.06 -26.77
CA LEU A 16 3.09 2.06 -25.71
C LEU A 16 1.83 1.99 -24.83
N THR A 17 0.63 1.85 -25.42
CA THR A 17 -0.62 1.75 -24.62
C THR A 17 -0.69 0.43 -23.85
N THR A 18 -0.27 -0.68 -24.46
CA THR A 18 -0.18 -1.98 -23.79
C THR A 18 0.85 -1.97 -22.66
N SER A 19 1.98 -1.29 -22.84
CA SER A 19 2.96 -1.11 -21.75
C SER A 19 2.39 -0.28 -20.60
N GLY A 20 1.49 0.66 -20.87
CA GLY A 20 0.75 1.40 -19.85
C GLY A 20 -0.16 0.50 -19.02
N ALA A 21 -0.96 -0.35 -19.66
CA ALA A 21 -1.82 -1.31 -18.95
C ALA A 21 -1.00 -2.33 -18.14
N ALA A 22 0.11 -2.80 -18.69
CA ALA A 22 1.06 -3.69 -18.00
C ALA A 22 1.65 -3.03 -16.75
N LEU A 23 2.02 -1.75 -16.87
CA LEU A 23 2.54 -0.94 -15.76
C LEU A 23 1.47 -0.71 -14.70
N THR A 24 0.23 -0.41 -15.09
CA THR A 24 -0.89 -0.24 -14.16
C THR A 24 -1.15 -1.54 -13.39
N ALA A 25 -1.22 -2.68 -14.08
CA ALA A 25 -1.37 -3.99 -13.44
C ALA A 25 -0.21 -4.29 -12.47
N ALA A 26 1.03 -4.00 -12.88
CA ALA A 26 2.19 -4.14 -12.01
C ALA A 26 2.10 -3.24 -10.77
N LEU A 27 1.76 -1.96 -10.94
CA LEU A 27 1.59 -1.02 -9.83
C LEU A 27 0.48 -1.45 -8.87
N LEU A 28 -0.68 -1.86 -9.38
CA LEU A 28 -1.79 -2.39 -8.57
C LEU A 28 -1.37 -3.62 -7.76
N SER A 29 -0.65 -4.54 -8.41
CA SER A 29 -0.14 -5.74 -7.74
C SER A 29 0.89 -5.40 -6.65
N MET A 30 1.71 -4.36 -6.84
CA MET A 30 2.65 -3.87 -5.83
C MET A 30 1.93 -3.25 -4.63
N PHE A 31 0.88 -2.46 -4.85
CA PHE A 31 0.07 -1.90 -3.76
C PHE A 31 -0.62 -3.01 -2.95
N LEU A 32 -1.15 -4.03 -3.61
CA LEU A 32 -1.68 -5.21 -2.94
C LEU A 32 -0.61 -5.93 -2.11
N CYS A 33 0.60 -6.09 -2.66
CA CYS A 33 1.71 -6.71 -1.94
C CYS A 33 2.11 -5.89 -0.71
N MET A 34 2.18 -4.56 -0.83
CA MET A 34 2.43 -3.66 0.29
C MET A 34 1.31 -3.73 1.35
N ALA A 35 0.06 -3.81 0.92
CA ALA A 35 -1.10 -3.96 1.82
C ALA A 35 -1.08 -5.30 2.57
N ILE A 36 -0.70 -6.41 1.92
CA ILE A 36 -0.60 -7.75 2.53
C ILE A 36 0.60 -7.86 3.48
N ASN A 37 1.70 -7.15 3.19
CA ASN A 37 2.89 -7.16 4.03
C ASN A 37 2.59 -6.73 5.47
N LEU A 38 1.81 -5.67 5.66
CA LEU A 38 1.60 -5.10 6.98
C LEU A 38 0.86 -6.04 7.94
N PRO A 39 -0.29 -6.65 7.59
CA PRO A 39 -0.95 -7.66 8.41
C PRO A 39 -0.07 -8.88 8.68
N LEU A 40 0.75 -9.31 7.71
CA LEU A 40 1.58 -10.51 7.83
C LEU A 40 2.71 -10.30 8.85
N VAL A 41 3.36 -9.13 8.79
CA VAL A 41 4.42 -8.77 9.72
C VAL A 41 3.84 -8.53 11.12
N LEU A 42 2.73 -7.80 11.23
CA LEU A 42 2.10 -7.49 12.53
C LEU A 42 1.50 -8.75 13.20
N GLY A 43 0.79 -9.58 12.44
CA GLY A 43 0.05 -10.71 13.00
C GLY A 43 0.87 -11.99 13.14
N GLN A 44 1.74 -12.29 12.18
CA GLN A 44 2.45 -13.58 12.12
C GLN A 44 3.94 -13.48 12.44
N LYS A 45 4.47 -12.27 12.70
CA LYS A 45 5.90 -12.03 12.97
C LYS A 45 6.82 -12.62 11.87
N VAL A 46 6.33 -12.68 10.64
CA VAL A 46 7.09 -13.22 9.50
C VAL A 46 8.08 -12.17 9.00
N THR A 47 9.32 -12.58 8.73
CA THR A 47 10.35 -11.68 8.17
C THR A 47 9.96 -11.23 6.76
N GLY A 48 9.69 -9.93 6.58
CA GLY A 48 9.28 -9.35 5.28
C GLY A 48 10.25 -9.62 4.13
N GLN A 49 11.56 -9.70 4.39
CA GLN A 49 12.59 -9.99 3.39
C GLN A 49 12.40 -11.31 2.64
N ARG A 50 11.84 -12.34 3.30
CA ARG A 50 11.56 -13.61 2.62
C ARG A 50 10.35 -13.52 1.69
N MET A 51 9.41 -12.65 2.02
CA MET A 51 8.17 -12.46 1.25
C MET A 51 8.38 -11.60 0.00
N GLU A 52 9.38 -10.72 0.01
CA GLU A 52 9.74 -9.85 -1.12
C GLU A 52 9.88 -10.63 -2.44
N LYS A 53 10.57 -11.77 -2.42
CA LYS A 53 10.78 -12.61 -3.61
C LYS A 53 9.47 -13.10 -4.22
N TYR A 54 8.49 -13.44 -3.38
CA TYR A 54 7.18 -13.89 -3.84
C TYR A 54 6.35 -12.75 -4.42
N TYR A 55 6.48 -11.53 -3.88
CA TYR A 55 5.82 -10.35 -4.46
C TYR A 55 6.36 -10.02 -5.84
N VAL A 56 7.69 -9.95 -5.99
CA VAL A 56 8.30 -9.68 -7.30
C VAL A 56 7.91 -10.76 -8.31
N PHE A 57 7.92 -12.03 -7.91
CA PHE A 57 7.51 -13.12 -8.79
C PHE A 57 6.02 -13.04 -9.16
N GLY A 58 5.13 -12.85 -8.18
CA GLY A 58 3.68 -12.78 -8.39
C GLY A 58 3.27 -11.58 -9.24
N THR A 59 3.80 -10.40 -8.95
CA THR A 59 3.56 -9.17 -9.73
C THR A 59 4.06 -9.30 -11.17
N SER A 60 5.26 -9.85 -11.37
CA SER A 60 5.82 -10.11 -12.71
C SER A 60 4.95 -11.10 -13.48
N PHE A 61 4.49 -12.17 -12.81
CA PHE A 61 3.63 -13.17 -13.44
C PHE A 61 2.27 -12.60 -13.85
N VAL A 62 1.61 -11.82 -12.96
CA VAL A 62 0.34 -11.16 -13.27
C VAL A 62 0.50 -10.17 -14.42
N SER A 63 1.56 -9.34 -14.42
CA SER A 63 1.84 -8.38 -15.49
C SER A 63 2.07 -9.07 -16.84
N LEU A 64 2.78 -10.20 -16.86
CA LEU A 64 2.93 -11.00 -18.07
C LEU A 64 1.59 -11.60 -18.54
N MET A 65 0.78 -12.13 -17.64
CA MET A 65 -0.53 -12.71 -17.99
C MET A 65 -1.48 -11.65 -18.57
N THR A 66 -1.57 -10.47 -17.95
CA THR A 66 -2.47 -9.40 -18.43
C THR A 66 -2.02 -8.78 -19.74
N THR A 67 -0.72 -8.86 -20.09
CA THR A 67 -0.17 -8.29 -21.33
C THR A 67 -0.10 -9.31 -22.47
N VAL A 68 0.43 -10.50 -22.19
CA VAL A 68 0.73 -11.51 -23.22
C VAL A 68 -0.56 -12.15 -23.73
N ILE A 69 -1.57 -12.37 -22.88
CA ILE A 69 -2.82 -13.03 -23.31
C ILE A 69 -3.62 -12.17 -24.32
N PRO A 70 -3.87 -10.87 -24.07
CA PRO A 70 -4.52 -10.00 -25.06
C PRO A 70 -3.71 -9.84 -26.34
N TRP A 71 -2.38 -9.81 -26.23
CA TRP A 71 -1.51 -9.73 -27.39
C TRP A 71 -1.57 -11.01 -28.24
N ALA A 72 -1.42 -12.18 -27.62
CA ALA A 72 -1.44 -13.47 -28.29
C ALA A 72 -2.81 -13.80 -28.91
N SER A 73 -3.89 -13.29 -28.34
CA SER A 73 -5.25 -13.45 -28.90
C SER A 73 -5.53 -12.54 -30.11
N GLY A 74 -4.63 -11.61 -30.44
CA GLY A 74 -4.79 -10.69 -31.58
C GLY A 74 -5.96 -9.72 -31.41
N ILE A 75 -6.49 -9.58 -30.19
CA ILE A 75 -7.64 -8.71 -29.91
C ILE A 75 -7.24 -7.24 -29.82
N LEU A 76 -5.95 -6.93 -29.65
CA LEU A 76 -5.43 -5.57 -29.58
C LEU A 76 -5.27 -4.95 -30.96
N GLY A 77 -5.74 -3.71 -31.13
CA GLY A 77 -5.58 -2.97 -32.37
C GLY A 77 -6.14 -1.54 -32.34
N TRP A 78 -6.10 -0.87 -33.49
CA TRP A 78 -6.64 0.48 -33.62
C TRP A 78 -8.17 0.48 -33.55
N ASN A 79 -8.73 1.22 -32.59
CA ASN A 79 -10.18 1.42 -32.48
C ASN A 79 -10.57 2.76 -33.11
N VAL A 80 -11.30 2.72 -34.23
CA VAL A 80 -11.69 3.89 -35.01
C VAL A 80 -12.67 4.79 -34.24
N ALA A 81 -13.49 4.24 -33.35
CA ALA A 81 -14.47 5.03 -32.60
C ALA A 81 -13.80 5.97 -31.59
N ASN A 82 -12.76 5.47 -30.91
CA ASN A 82 -12.10 6.20 -29.83
C ASN A 82 -10.76 6.82 -30.26
N GLN A 83 -10.29 6.55 -31.49
CA GLN A 83 -9.00 7.04 -32.02
C GLN A 83 -7.82 6.68 -31.11
N VAL A 84 -7.90 5.55 -30.43
CA VAL A 84 -6.87 5.02 -29.54
C VAL A 84 -6.59 3.56 -29.89
N CYS A 85 -5.38 3.11 -29.57
CA CYS A 85 -5.07 1.69 -29.66
C CYS A 85 -5.60 0.96 -28.41
N TRP A 86 -6.57 0.09 -28.61
CA TRP A 86 -7.24 -0.65 -27.55
C TRP A 86 -7.75 -2.02 -28.05
N TYR A 87 -8.77 -2.60 -27.42
CA TYR A 87 -9.48 -3.77 -27.92
C TYR A 87 -10.18 -3.48 -29.26
N ARG A 88 -9.83 -4.26 -30.28
CA ARG A 88 -10.37 -4.25 -31.64
C ARG A 88 -11.28 -5.47 -31.81
N SER A 89 -12.51 -5.38 -31.34
CA SER A 89 -13.56 -6.36 -31.67
C SER A 89 -14.77 -5.67 -32.26
N LEU A 90 -15.35 -6.30 -33.29
CA LEU A 90 -16.62 -5.91 -33.89
C LEU A 90 -17.80 -6.23 -32.97
N ASP A 91 -17.62 -7.21 -32.09
CA ASP A 91 -18.63 -7.66 -31.15
C ASP A 91 -18.40 -7.01 -29.76
N PRO A 92 -19.37 -6.22 -29.24
CA PRO A 92 -19.27 -5.57 -27.94
C PRO A 92 -19.21 -6.54 -26.77
N GLU A 93 -19.80 -7.73 -26.90
CA GLU A 93 -19.81 -8.74 -25.84
C GLU A 93 -18.41 -9.35 -25.66
N THR A 94 -17.72 -9.65 -26.76
CA THR A 94 -16.34 -10.14 -26.72
C THR A 94 -15.40 -9.10 -26.11
N THR A 95 -15.52 -7.82 -26.49
CA THR A 95 -14.74 -6.72 -25.88
C THR A 95 -14.95 -6.64 -24.38
N PHE A 96 -16.20 -6.79 -23.93
CA PHE A 96 -16.53 -6.75 -22.50
C PHE A 96 -15.84 -7.85 -21.72
N ARG A 97 -15.89 -9.09 -22.23
CA ARG A 97 -15.26 -10.24 -21.58
C ARG A 97 -13.75 -10.05 -21.45
N TRP A 98 -13.12 -9.47 -22.46
CA TRP A 98 -11.70 -9.13 -22.41
C TRP A 98 -11.43 -8.03 -21.38
N LEU A 99 -12.14 -6.90 -21.44
CA LEU A 99 -12.00 -5.81 -20.48
C LEU A 99 -12.14 -6.29 -19.03
N LEU A 100 -13.19 -7.08 -18.78
CA LEU A 100 -13.46 -7.65 -17.46
C LEU A 100 -12.34 -8.60 -17.02
N GLY A 101 -11.86 -9.48 -17.91
CA GLY A 101 -10.89 -10.53 -17.56
C GLY A 101 -9.44 -10.04 -17.42
N THR A 102 -9.05 -9.00 -18.15
CA THR A 102 -7.64 -8.56 -18.22
C THR A 102 -7.32 -7.43 -17.27
N GLU A 103 -8.33 -6.65 -16.88
CA GLU A 103 -8.13 -5.43 -16.10
C GLU A 103 -9.08 -5.38 -14.91
N THR A 104 -10.39 -5.27 -15.14
CA THR A 104 -11.37 -5.02 -14.07
C THR A 104 -11.36 -6.13 -13.00
N PHE A 105 -11.23 -7.39 -13.40
CA PHE A 105 -11.15 -8.52 -12.47
C PHE A 105 -9.97 -8.39 -11.50
N TRP A 106 -8.80 -8.04 -12.02
CA TRP A 106 -7.58 -7.90 -11.21
C TRP A 106 -7.65 -6.69 -10.29
N VAL A 107 -8.22 -5.58 -10.78
CA VAL A 107 -8.48 -4.38 -9.98
C VAL A 107 -9.42 -4.72 -8.82
N LEU A 108 -10.55 -5.40 -9.08
CA LEU A 108 -11.50 -5.80 -8.05
C LEU A 108 -10.88 -6.77 -7.04
N LEU A 109 -10.07 -7.72 -7.50
CA LEU A 109 -9.35 -8.65 -6.63
C LEU A 109 -8.38 -7.90 -5.70
N ALA A 110 -7.65 -6.91 -6.24
CA ALA A 110 -6.78 -6.04 -5.46
C ALA A 110 -7.57 -5.24 -4.42
N CYS A 111 -8.71 -4.63 -4.80
CA CYS A 111 -9.58 -3.91 -3.86
C CYS A 111 -10.07 -4.80 -2.71
N ILE A 112 -10.49 -6.03 -3.02
CA ILE A 112 -10.90 -7.00 -1.98
C ILE A 112 -9.74 -7.27 -1.02
N GLY A 113 -8.54 -7.50 -1.54
CA GLY A 113 -7.34 -7.71 -0.74
C GLY A 113 -6.98 -6.50 0.13
N GLU A 114 -7.07 -5.29 -0.41
CA GLU A 114 -6.85 -4.04 0.32
C GLU A 114 -7.87 -3.84 1.45
N VAL A 115 -9.14 -4.15 1.20
CA VAL A 115 -10.21 -4.08 2.21
C VAL A 115 -9.96 -5.09 3.33
N VAL A 116 -9.63 -6.34 2.99
CA VAL A 116 -9.29 -7.38 3.98
C VAL A 116 -8.06 -6.98 4.81
N ALA A 117 -7.01 -6.47 4.15
CA ALA A 117 -5.82 -5.98 4.83
C ALA A 117 -6.15 -4.82 5.79
N PHE A 118 -6.93 -3.84 5.33
CA PHE A 118 -7.39 -2.72 6.15
C PHE A 118 -8.14 -3.19 7.40
N PHE A 119 -9.14 -4.05 7.25
CA PHE A 119 -9.90 -4.59 8.38
C PHE A 119 -9.02 -5.40 9.33
N THR A 120 -8.05 -6.15 8.82
CA THR A 120 -7.10 -6.92 9.65
C THR A 120 -6.24 -5.99 10.51
N ILE A 121 -5.70 -4.90 9.91
CA ILE A 121 -4.87 -3.91 10.63
C ILE A 121 -5.71 -3.20 11.70
N VAL A 122 -6.92 -2.76 11.35
CA VAL A 122 -7.82 -2.10 12.30
C VAL A 122 -8.22 -3.05 13.44
N GLY A 123 -8.55 -4.31 13.12
CA GLY A 123 -8.86 -5.33 14.12
C GLY A 123 -7.71 -5.59 15.08
N TYR A 124 -6.48 -5.68 14.57
CA TYR A 124 -5.27 -5.81 15.38
C TYR A 124 -5.06 -4.60 16.30
N LEU A 125 -5.18 -3.38 15.78
CA LEU A 125 -5.08 -2.15 16.56
C LEU A 125 -6.12 -2.06 17.68
N ILE A 126 -7.36 -2.42 17.38
CA ILE A 126 -8.45 -2.42 18.36
C ILE A 126 -8.15 -3.44 19.47
N SER A 127 -7.70 -4.64 19.10
CA SER A 127 -7.35 -5.70 20.06
C SER A 127 -6.20 -5.26 20.97
N TYR A 128 -5.17 -4.65 20.39
CA TYR A 128 -4.02 -4.10 21.12
C TYR A 128 -4.41 -2.97 22.08
N GLU A 129 -5.32 -2.08 21.68
CA GLU A 129 -5.86 -1.03 22.55
C GLU A 129 -6.65 -1.61 23.73
N PHE A 130 -7.44 -2.67 23.51
CA PHE A 130 -8.17 -3.32 24.60
C PHE A 130 -7.23 -3.97 25.61
N GLU A 131 -6.22 -4.69 25.12
CA GLU A 131 -5.25 -5.37 25.97
C GLU A 131 -4.37 -4.38 26.76
N SER A 132 -3.86 -3.32 26.11
CA SER A 132 -3.09 -2.28 26.78
C SER A 132 -3.89 -1.52 27.84
N ARG A 133 -5.19 -1.27 27.61
CA ARG A 133 -6.09 -0.68 28.62
C ARG A 133 -6.32 -1.60 29.80
N TYR A 134 -6.46 -2.89 29.54
CA TYR A 134 -6.65 -3.90 30.58
C TYR A 134 -5.43 -3.98 31.51
N TYR A 135 -4.21 -4.00 30.97
CA TYR A 135 -3.00 -3.98 31.81
C TYR A 135 -2.86 -2.67 32.59
N ARG A 136 -3.13 -1.51 31.95
CA ARG A 136 -2.95 -0.19 32.59
C ARG A 136 -3.89 0.06 33.76
N SER A 137 -5.14 -0.43 33.69
CA SER A 137 -6.10 -0.30 34.79
C SER A 137 -5.66 -1.10 36.03
N ASN A 138 -5.02 -2.25 35.82
CA ASN A 138 -4.55 -3.11 36.90
C ASN A 138 -3.31 -2.53 37.60
N THR A 139 -2.41 -1.88 36.87
CA THR A 139 -1.20 -1.26 37.45
C THR A 139 -1.53 -0.01 38.28
N GLN A 140 -2.54 0.79 37.88
CA GLN A 140 -2.93 2.01 38.62
C GLN A 140 -3.45 1.73 40.03
N LEU A 141 -4.12 0.59 40.25
CA LEU A 141 -4.62 0.22 41.58
C LEU A 141 -3.51 -0.11 42.58
N ARG A 142 -2.29 -0.40 42.09
CA ARG A 142 -1.16 -0.83 42.93
C ARG A 142 -0.19 0.31 43.28
N SER A 143 -0.21 1.43 42.56
CA SER A 143 0.67 2.58 42.79
C SER A 143 -0.02 3.72 43.55
N ASN A 144 -0.36 3.50 44.82
CA ASN A 144 -0.90 4.54 45.72
C ASN A 144 0.20 5.36 46.45
N SER A 145 1.46 5.19 46.07
CA SER A 145 2.62 5.85 46.69
C SER A 145 3.21 6.93 45.79
N SER A 146 2.67 8.14 45.93
CA SER A 146 3.35 9.45 45.88
C SER A 146 4.71 9.52 45.16
N ALA A 147 4.72 9.48 43.83
CA ALA A 147 5.82 10.01 43.04
C ALA A 147 5.28 10.56 41.71
N SER A 148 5.58 11.83 41.45
CA SER A 148 5.26 12.57 40.22
C SER A 148 6.00 11.95 39.02
N SER A 149 5.42 10.91 38.44
CA SER A 149 5.96 10.23 37.26
C SER A 149 5.44 10.86 35.96
N PRO A 150 6.31 11.04 34.95
CA PRO A 150 5.97 11.68 33.68
C PRO A 150 4.86 10.95 32.92
N HIS A 151 3.90 11.71 32.39
CA HIS A 151 2.68 11.23 31.74
C HIS A 151 2.93 10.22 30.59
N PRO A 152 2.59 8.92 30.76
CA PRO A 152 2.73 7.91 29.72
C PRO A 152 1.64 8.00 28.62
N GLY A 153 0.75 8.98 28.68
CA GLY A 153 -0.36 9.13 27.73
C GLY A 153 0.03 9.59 26.32
N SER A 154 1.21 10.21 26.13
CA SER A 154 1.56 10.80 24.83
C SER A 154 2.05 9.79 23.78
N THR A 155 2.66 8.69 24.19
CA THR A 155 3.32 7.74 23.26
C THR A 155 2.30 6.88 22.50
N ILE A 156 1.22 6.46 23.17
CA ILE A 156 0.15 5.63 22.57
C ILE A 156 -0.59 6.42 21.47
N LEU A 157 -0.91 7.69 21.72
CA LEU A 157 -1.59 8.54 20.73
C LEU A 157 -0.71 8.80 19.50
N LYS A 158 0.62 8.90 19.67
CA LYS A 158 1.56 9.00 18.55
C LYS A 158 1.57 7.74 17.70
N PHE A 159 1.62 6.57 18.34
CA PHE A 159 1.58 5.28 17.63
C PHE A 159 0.29 5.13 16.81
N ARG A 160 -0.86 5.49 17.39
CA ARG A 160 -2.15 5.39 16.69
C ARG A 160 -2.21 6.23 15.41
N ASN A 161 -1.66 7.45 15.44
CA ASN A 161 -1.60 8.30 14.25
C ASN A 161 -0.70 7.72 13.16
N ILE A 162 0.39 7.04 13.53
CA ILE A 162 1.29 6.38 12.58
C ILE A 162 0.56 5.21 11.93
N VAL A 163 -0.01 4.29 12.72
CA VAL A 163 -0.64 3.10 12.13
C VAL A 163 -1.91 3.43 11.34
N LEU A 164 -2.70 4.43 11.77
CA LEU A 164 -3.88 4.88 11.00
C LEU A 164 -3.47 5.42 9.62
N ARG A 165 -2.33 6.12 9.52
CA ARG A 165 -1.81 6.56 8.22
C ARG A 165 -1.37 5.40 7.34
N ILE A 166 -0.74 4.37 7.90
CA ILE A 166 -0.37 3.18 7.13
C ILE A 166 -1.65 2.47 6.61
N ALA A 167 -2.69 2.39 7.44
CA ALA A 167 -3.99 1.85 7.05
C ALA A 167 -4.75 2.74 6.04
N LEU A 168 -4.43 4.03 5.95
CA LEU A 168 -5.06 4.95 5.00
C LEU A 168 -4.66 4.67 3.55
N TYR A 169 -3.45 4.14 3.32
CA TYR A 169 -2.96 3.86 1.96
C TYR A 169 -3.83 2.81 1.22
N PRO A 170 -4.09 1.61 1.76
CA PRO A 170 -4.98 0.64 1.10
C PRO A 170 -6.40 1.17 0.90
N LEU A 171 -6.90 1.99 1.83
CA LEU A 171 -8.24 2.55 1.74
C LEU A 171 -8.35 3.55 0.58
N VAL A 172 -7.40 4.48 0.48
CA VAL A 172 -7.36 5.46 -0.62
C VAL A 172 -7.14 4.77 -1.97
N SER A 173 -6.25 3.77 -2.02
CA SER A 173 -6.05 2.94 -3.22
C SER A 173 -7.34 2.26 -3.65
N CYS A 174 -8.04 1.62 -2.71
CA CYS A 174 -9.31 0.95 -2.96
C CYS A 174 -10.36 1.92 -3.53
N PHE A 175 -10.49 3.13 -2.97
CA PHE A 175 -11.41 4.14 -3.49
C PHE A 175 -11.08 4.56 -4.94
N LEU A 176 -9.81 4.80 -5.25
CA LEU A 176 -9.38 5.21 -6.60
C LEU A 176 -9.52 4.07 -7.63
N ASN A 177 -9.35 2.83 -7.18
CA ASN A 177 -9.48 1.63 -8.00
C ASN A 177 -10.95 1.29 -8.29
N ILE A 178 -11.81 1.31 -7.28
CA ILE A 178 -13.27 1.12 -7.45
C ILE A 178 -13.86 2.23 -8.32
N SER A 179 -13.42 3.48 -8.14
CA SER A 179 -13.93 4.61 -8.93
C SER A 179 -13.60 4.46 -10.41
N GLY A 180 -12.34 4.12 -10.75
CA GLY A 180 -11.94 3.85 -12.13
C GLY A 180 -12.70 2.67 -12.73
N ALA A 181 -12.72 1.52 -12.03
CA ALA A 181 -13.45 0.34 -12.50
C ALA A 181 -14.95 0.60 -12.72
N SER A 182 -15.57 1.45 -11.88
CA SER A 182 -16.98 1.84 -12.03
C SER A 182 -17.21 2.71 -13.27
N LEU A 183 -16.27 3.63 -13.56
CA LEU A 183 -16.32 4.47 -14.77
C LEU A 183 -16.13 3.62 -16.02
N ASP A 184 -15.16 2.70 -16.04
CA ASP A 184 -14.92 1.77 -17.15
C ASP A 184 -16.17 0.93 -17.47
N LEU A 185 -16.79 0.36 -16.43
CA LEU A 185 -18.02 -0.43 -16.56
C LEU A 185 -19.19 0.43 -17.05
N TYR A 186 -19.29 1.68 -16.60
CA TYR A 186 -20.34 2.59 -17.03
C TYR A 186 -20.20 2.97 -18.51
N GLN A 187 -18.99 3.37 -18.93
CA GLN A 187 -18.68 3.74 -20.31
C GLN A 187 -18.93 2.58 -21.27
N TRP A 188 -18.60 1.35 -20.85
CA TRP A 188 -18.88 0.17 -21.65
C TRP A 188 -20.38 -0.04 -21.87
N LYS A 189 -21.20 0.14 -20.83
CA LYS A 189 -22.65 -0.09 -20.91
C LYS A 189 -23.37 0.95 -21.79
N HIS A 190 -22.80 2.15 -21.94
CA HIS A 190 -23.38 3.24 -22.70
C HIS A 190 -22.36 3.76 -23.74
N PRO A 191 -22.15 3.04 -24.85
CA PRO A 191 -21.12 3.40 -25.84
C PRO A 191 -21.45 4.65 -26.66
N GLU A 192 -22.68 5.18 -26.58
CA GLU A 192 -23.11 6.35 -27.35
C GLU A 192 -22.33 7.60 -26.93
N GLN A 193 -21.79 8.36 -27.89
CA GLN A 193 -21.06 9.60 -27.60
C GLN A 193 -22.04 10.71 -27.17
N THR A 194 -22.29 10.77 -25.87
CA THR A 194 -23.05 11.83 -25.20
C THR A 194 -22.09 12.80 -24.49
N ASP A 195 -22.52 14.04 -24.25
CA ASP A 195 -21.75 15.02 -23.47
C ASP A 195 -21.38 14.47 -22.08
N LEU A 196 -22.28 13.68 -21.48
CA LEU A 196 -22.04 12.99 -20.22
C LEU A 196 -20.88 12.01 -20.31
N ASN A 197 -20.82 11.19 -21.36
CA ASN A 197 -19.73 10.24 -21.56
C ASN A 197 -18.39 10.93 -21.80
N MET A 198 -18.38 12.07 -22.50
CA MET A 198 -17.17 12.89 -22.62
C MET A 198 -16.71 13.40 -21.25
N ALA A 199 -17.63 13.88 -20.41
CA ALA A 199 -17.32 14.34 -19.06
C ALA A 199 -16.82 13.18 -18.17
N LEU A 200 -17.39 11.98 -18.29
CA LEU A 200 -16.96 10.79 -17.55
C LEU A 200 -15.58 10.30 -18.00
N ASN A 201 -15.27 10.34 -19.30
CA ASN A 201 -13.92 10.03 -19.80
C ASN A 201 -12.89 11.02 -19.25
N LEU A 202 -13.24 12.31 -19.17
CA LEU A 202 -12.36 13.31 -18.58
C LEU A 202 -12.20 13.10 -17.07
N ALA A 203 -13.27 12.69 -16.38
CA ALA A 203 -13.22 12.34 -14.97
C ALA A 203 -12.34 11.11 -14.71
N ASP A 204 -12.45 10.07 -15.54
CA ASP A 204 -11.60 8.89 -15.45
C ASP A 204 -10.11 9.24 -15.64
N LEU A 205 -9.81 10.02 -16.68
CA LEU A 205 -8.45 10.54 -16.90
C LEU A 205 -7.95 11.38 -15.71
N ALA A 206 -8.82 12.20 -15.12
CA ALA A 206 -8.48 12.99 -13.93
C ALA A 206 -8.20 12.10 -12.71
N ILE A 207 -9.00 11.05 -12.48
CA ILE A 207 -8.79 10.07 -11.40
C ILE A 207 -7.47 9.33 -11.61
N TYR A 208 -7.18 8.92 -12.85
CA TYR A 208 -5.93 8.26 -13.20
C TYR A 208 -4.72 9.16 -12.93
N ALA A 209 -4.79 10.43 -13.31
CA ALA A 209 -3.76 11.43 -13.03
C ALA A 209 -3.66 11.80 -11.53
N ALA A 210 -4.76 11.72 -10.78
CA ALA A 210 -4.80 12.01 -9.36
C ALA A 210 -4.10 10.94 -8.51
N ARG A 211 -4.05 9.68 -8.96
CA ARG A 211 -3.39 8.57 -8.24
C ARG A 211 -1.96 8.91 -7.77
N PRO A 212 -1.00 9.25 -8.66
CA PRO A 212 0.35 9.58 -8.23
C PRO A 212 0.42 10.84 -7.35
N LEU A 213 -0.46 11.83 -7.57
CA LEU A 213 -0.52 13.03 -6.74
C LEU A 213 -0.98 12.72 -5.31
N ILE A 214 -2.03 11.92 -5.16
CA ILE A 214 -2.55 11.53 -3.86
C ILE A 214 -1.54 10.66 -3.12
N TYR A 215 -0.91 9.69 -3.79
CA TYR A 215 0.13 8.88 -3.17
C TYR A 215 1.37 9.70 -2.80
N GLY A 216 1.79 10.64 -3.65
CA GLY A 216 2.86 11.57 -3.34
C GLY A 216 2.54 12.46 -2.15
N LEU A 217 1.29 12.93 -2.04
CA LEU A 217 0.85 13.73 -0.89
C LEU A 217 0.82 12.89 0.40
N LEU A 218 0.30 11.66 0.34
CA LEU A 218 0.33 10.74 1.49
C LEU A 218 1.76 10.49 1.95
N ALA A 219 2.67 10.18 1.02
CA ALA A 219 4.09 9.99 1.31
C ALA A 219 4.75 11.26 1.88
N ALA A 220 4.45 12.44 1.33
CA ALA A 220 4.99 13.71 1.82
C ALA A 220 4.49 14.08 3.22
N THR A 221 3.29 13.61 3.60
CA THR A 221 2.77 13.80 4.96
C THR A 221 3.32 12.81 5.97
N ASP A 222 4.10 11.80 5.57
CA ASP A 222 4.65 10.79 6.47
C ASP A 222 5.57 11.43 7.53
N PRO A 223 5.39 11.15 8.84
CA PRO A 223 6.26 11.69 9.88
C PRO A 223 7.72 11.32 9.66
N SER A 224 8.01 10.11 9.16
CA SER A 224 9.37 9.67 8.87
C SER A 224 10.04 10.56 7.83
N PHE A 225 9.30 10.91 6.77
CA PHE A 225 9.76 11.84 5.73
C PHE A 225 9.97 13.25 6.28
N ILE A 226 9.04 13.75 7.11
CA ILE A 226 9.17 15.08 7.74
C ILE A 226 10.37 15.12 8.70
N HIS A 227 10.60 14.06 9.47
CA HIS A 227 11.75 13.95 10.36
C HIS A 227 13.07 13.90 9.59
N ALA A 228 13.15 13.08 8.54
CA ALA A 228 14.33 13.01 7.67
C ALA A 228 14.63 14.35 6.98
N LEU A 229 13.60 15.05 6.48
CA LEU A 229 13.75 16.40 5.94
C LEU A 229 14.20 17.41 7.00
N GLY A 230 13.70 17.29 8.22
CA GLY A 230 14.11 18.11 9.36
C GLY A 230 15.58 17.93 9.70
N GLU A 231 16.06 16.69 9.73
CA GLU A 231 17.47 16.36 9.97
C GLU A 231 18.36 16.89 8.85
N LEU A 232 17.99 16.66 7.59
CA LEU A 232 18.73 17.16 6.43
C LEU A 232 18.84 18.71 6.44
N ARG A 233 17.76 19.40 6.79
CA ARG A 233 17.74 20.86 6.89
C ARG A 233 18.65 21.38 8.01
N ASN A 234 18.68 20.69 9.15
CA ASN A 234 19.54 21.04 10.27
C ASN A 234 21.02 20.83 9.95
N ASP A 235 21.35 19.77 9.20
CA ASP A 235 22.72 19.49 8.77
C ASP A 235 23.26 20.57 7.80
N VAL A 236 22.45 20.97 6.82
CA VAL A 236 22.78 22.07 5.89
C VAL A 236 22.99 23.40 6.63
N SER A 237 22.16 23.69 7.63
CA SER A 237 22.30 24.89 8.48
C SER A 237 23.59 24.86 9.30
N SER A 238 23.96 23.68 9.82
CA SER A 238 25.20 23.47 10.58
C SER A 238 26.44 23.67 9.71
N HIS A 239 26.42 23.14 8.48
CA HIS A 239 27.53 23.27 7.53
C HIS A 239 27.74 24.72 7.05
N SER A 240 26.66 25.50 6.90
CA SER A 240 26.75 26.91 6.52
C SER A 240 27.45 27.79 7.56
N ASN A 241 27.48 27.38 8.83
CA ASN A 241 28.16 28.12 9.90
C ASN A 241 29.61 27.68 10.13
N ASN A 242 30.04 26.56 9.55
CA ASN A 242 31.32 25.92 9.85
C ASN A 242 32.24 25.79 8.61
N SER A 243 32.08 26.69 7.64
CA SER A 243 32.78 26.72 6.35
C SER A 243 34.28 27.04 6.47
N ASN A 244 35.04 26.14 7.10
CA ASN A 244 36.50 26.02 7.02
C ASN A 244 36.98 24.56 6.83
N GLY A 245 36.08 23.59 6.58
CA GLY A 245 36.47 22.19 6.38
C GLY A 245 35.63 21.49 5.33
N ILE A 246 36.09 21.50 4.08
CA ILE A 246 35.51 20.75 2.97
C ILE A 246 35.90 19.28 3.13
N GLN A 247 34.97 18.40 3.51
CA GLN A 247 34.91 17.02 3.02
C GLN A 247 33.63 16.30 3.46
N ARG A 248 32.96 15.68 2.46
CA ARG A 248 32.16 14.43 2.52
C ARG A 248 30.63 14.57 2.64
N THR A 249 29.94 14.62 1.50
CA THR A 249 28.47 14.63 1.37
C THR A 249 27.85 13.31 0.85
N ASP A 250 28.62 12.23 0.67
CA ASP A 250 28.11 11.01 0.01
C ASP A 250 27.41 10.01 0.96
N ALA A 251 27.26 10.32 2.26
CA ALA A 251 26.71 9.38 3.24
C ALA A 251 25.19 9.47 3.43
N CYS A 252 24.53 10.57 3.01
CA CYS A 252 23.18 10.89 3.52
C CYS A 252 22.05 10.02 2.94
N PHE A 253 22.17 9.51 1.71
CA PHE A 253 21.07 8.75 1.09
C PHE A 253 20.97 7.32 1.62
N THR A 254 22.12 6.71 1.97
CA THR A 254 22.17 5.37 2.58
C THR A 254 21.56 5.39 3.97
N THR A 255 21.76 6.46 4.74
CA THR A 255 21.22 6.59 6.10
C THR A 255 19.69 6.65 6.15
N VAL A 256 19.02 7.26 5.17
CA VAL A 256 17.55 7.36 5.18
C VAL A 256 16.88 6.00 4.93
N LEU A 257 17.45 5.19 4.02
CA LEU A 257 16.99 3.83 3.75
C LEU A 257 17.29 2.90 4.94
N GLU A 258 18.43 3.11 5.60
CA GLU A 258 18.81 2.37 6.80
C GLU A 258 17.93 2.77 8.00
N LEU A 259 17.58 4.05 8.16
CA LEU A 259 16.66 4.54 9.21
C LEU A 259 15.23 4.04 9.02
N ALA A 260 14.74 3.94 7.78
CA ALA A 260 13.43 3.33 7.52
C ALA A 260 13.41 1.86 7.96
N SER A 261 14.46 1.09 7.61
CA SER A 261 14.65 -0.30 8.04
C SER A 261 14.91 -0.43 9.55
N GLN A 262 15.56 0.55 10.17
CA GLN A 262 15.92 0.54 11.59
C GLN A 262 14.72 0.92 12.46
N SER A 263 13.83 1.81 11.97
CA SER A 263 12.57 2.12 12.64
C SER A 263 11.67 0.89 12.76
N GLU A 264 11.64 0.03 11.74
CA GLU A 264 10.96 -1.25 11.83
C GLU A 264 11.62 -2.13 12.90
N HIS A 265 12.94 -2.27 12.88
CA HIS A 265 13.66 -3.09 13.87
C HIS A 265 13.52 -2.59 15.32
N GLU A 266 13.43 -1.29 15.55
CA GLU A 266 13.28 -0.70 16.89
C GLU A 266 11.84 -0.83 17.40
N ILE A 267 10.84 -0.66 16.53
CA ILE A 267 9.43 -0.92 16.86
C ILE A 267 9.22 -2.41 17.17
N PHE A 268 9.77 -3.32 16.35
CA PHE A 268 9.68 -4.76 16.58
C PHE A 268 10.53 -5.23 17.76
N GLY A 269 11.70 -4.63 17.98
CA GLY A 269 12.58 -4.93 19.11
C GLY A 269 11.92 -4.59 20.45
N ASN A 270 11.24 -3.44 20.54
CA ASN A 270 10.51 -3.05 21.75
C ASN A 270 9.29 -3.95 22.01
N LEU A 271 8.53 -4.33 20.97
CA LEU A 271 7.43 -5.28 21.09
C LEU A 271 7.90 -6.68 21.56
N GLN A 272 9.05 -7.14 21.06
CA GLN A 272 9.59 -8.46 21.40
C GLN A 272 10.27 -8.48 22.78
N ALA A 273 10.82 -7.36 23.24
CA ALA A 273 11.36 -7.21 24.59
C ALA A 273 10.26 -7.18 25.67
N GLU A 274 9.08 -6.63 25.36
CA GLU A 274 7.91 -6.70 26.27
C GLU A 274 7.35 -8.12 26.41
N ASP A 275 7.29 -8.90 25.31
CA ASP A 275 6.85 -10.30 25.34
C ASP A 275 7.78 -11.20 26.18
N LEU A 276 9.10 -10.96 26.14
CA LEU A 276 10.06 -11.74 26.93
C LEU A 276 9.98 -11.45 28.43
N HIS A 277 9.59 -10.24 28.83
CA HIS A 277 9.43 -9.89 30.24
C HIS A 277 8.10 -10.36 30.87
N GLN A 278 7.09 -10.66 30.06
CA GLN A 278 5.81 -11.21 30.55
C GLN A 278 5.81 -12.75 30.72
N GLY A 279 6.84 -13.45 30.24
CA GLY A 279 6.91 -14.92 30.27
C GLY A 279 7.35 -15.57 31.59
N GLU A 280 7.85 -14.84 32.59
CA GLU A 280 8.48 -15.44 33.78
C GLU A 280 7.65 -15.43 35.08
N THR A 281 6.42 -14.90 35.06
CA THR A 281 5.52 -15.00 36.22
C THR A 281 4.26 -15.79 35.89
N GLY A 282 4.44 -17.03 35.42
CA GLY A 282 3.38 -18.03 35.45
C GLY A 282 3.07 -18.43 36.90
N PRO A 283 1.79 -18.52 37.30
CA PRO A 283 1.43 -19.03 38.62
C PRO A 283 1.98 -20.46 38.77
N SER A 284 2.70 -20.67 39.86
CA SER A 284 3.16 -21.98 40.31
C SER A 284 2.05 -23.02 40.16
N GLN A 285 2.36 -24.13 39.48
CA GLN A 285 1.48 -25.28 39.23
C GLN A 285 0.84 -25.89 40.50
N THR A 286 1.22 -25.41 41.68
CA THR A 286 0.70 -25.87 42.97
C THR A 286 -0.67 -25.26 43.32
N GLU A 287 -1.05 -24.08 42.80
CA GLU A 287 -2.34 -23.44 43.14
C GLU A 287 -3.53 -23.92 42.28
N MET A 288 -3.28 -24.63 41.17
CA MET A 288 -4.33 -25.10 40.27
C MET A 288 -4.93 -26.46 40.67
N LYS A 289 -4.41 -27.09 41.73
CA LYS A 289 -4.98 -28.34 42.28
C LYS A 289 -6.10 -28.11 43.30
N ASP A 290 -6.14 -26.96 43.95
CA ASP A 290 -7.15 -26.71 44.99
C ASP A 290 -8.51 -26.30 44.40
N ILE A 291 -8.52 -25.65 43.22
CA ILE A 291 -9.75 -25.20 42.55
C ILE A 291 -10.53 -26.36 41.90
N VAL A 292 -9.87 -27.46 41.54
CA VAL A 292 -10.54 -28.65 40.97
C VAL A 292 -11.11 -29.57 42.06
N SER A 293 -10.84 -29.31 43.34
CA SER A 293 -11.40 -30.10 44.46
C SER A 293 -12.72 -29.55 45.04
N GLN A 294 -13.21 -28.42 44.53
CA GLN A 294 -14.47 -27.78 44.98
C GLN A 294 -15.58 -27.74 43.91
N ILE A 295 -15.43 -28.50 42.82
CA ILE A 295 -16.51 -28.82 41.86
C ILE A 295 -16.72 -30.33 41.87
#